data_AF-A0A939A762-F1
#
_entry.id   AF-A0A939A762-F1
#
_cell.length_a   1.000
_cell.length_b   1.000
_cell.length_c   1.000
_cell.angle_alpha   90.00
_cell.angle_beta   90.00
_cell.angle_gamma   90.00
#
_symmetry.space_group_name_H-M   'P 1'
#
loop_
_entity.id
_entity.type
_entity.pdbx_description
1 polymer ?
#
loop_
_entity_poly.entity_id
_entity_poly.type
_entity_poly.pdbx_seq_one_letter_code
_entity_poly.pdbx_strand_id
1 'polypeptide(L)' 'MPDAVAALAAVLRAQGVPDPVVASVEALVASVVQTELRRAGVLHVEAGSVTIRDERP' A
#
# COMPACT_ATOMS: atom_id res chain seq x y z
N MET A 1 6.64 -3.45 -5.72
CA MET A 1 6.21 -2.52 -4.65
C MET A 1 6.10 -3.11 -3.24
N PRO A 2 5.59 -4.33 -2.96
CA PRO A 2 5.49 -4.83 -1.57
C PRO A 2 6.86 -4.90 -0.85
N ASP A 3 7.93 -5.07 -1.62
CA ASP A 3 9.31 -5.11 -1.13
C ASP A 3 9.78 -3.79 -0.47
N ALA A 4 9.41 -2.64 -1.03
CA ALA A 4 9.83 -1.33 -0.51
C ALA A 4 9.14 -0.96 0.81
N VAL A 5 7.86 -1.33 0.96
CA VAL A 5 7.09 -1.11 2.20
C VAL A 5 7.63 -2.00 3.32
N ALA A 6 7.91 -3.26 3.01
CA ALA A 6 8.53 -4.19 3.96
C ALA A 6 9.94 -3.72 4.37
N ALA A 7 10.76 -3.22 3.43
CA ALA A 7 12.07 -2.66 3.72
C ALA A 7 11.98 -1.41 4.63
N LEU A 8 11.05 -0.50 4.36
CA LEU A 8 10.81 0.66 5.23
C LEU A 8 10.38 0.24 6.64
N ALA A 9 9.44 -0.69 6.74
CA ALA A 9 8.98 -1.21 8.02
C ALA A 9 10.13 -1.87 8.82
N ALA A 10 11.01 -2.61 8.15
CA ALA A 10 12.21 -3.19 8.75
C ALA A 10 13.18 -2.12 9.28
N VAL A 11 13.40 -1.04 8.53
CA VAL A 11 14.22 0.11 8.99
C VAL A 11 13.59 0.75 10.22
N LEU A 12 12.29 1.02 10.23
CA LEU A 12 11.61 1.65 11.37
C LEU A 12 11.70 0.79 12.64
N ARG A 13 11.53 -0.54 12.51
CA ARG A 13 11.70 -1.46 13.64
C ARG A 13 13.14 -1.49 14.15
N ALA A 14 14.13 -1.46 13.25
CA ALA A 14 15.54 -1.36 13.62
C ALA A 14 15.86 -0.06 14.38
N GLN A 15 15.08 1.01 14.17
CA GLN A 15 15.17 2.26 14.92
C GLN A 15 14.34 2.27 16.22
N GLY A 16 13.73 1.14 16.60
CA GLY A 16 12.94 1.01 17.82
C GLY A 16 11.54 1.64 17.75
N VAL A 17 11.02 1.90 16.55
CA VAL A 17 9.65 2.41 16.37
C VAL A 17 8.64 1.33 16.79
N PRO A 18 7.64 1.66 17.63
CA PRO A 18 6.64 0.69 18.06
C PRO A 18 5.84 0.10 16.89
N ASP A 19 5.55 -1.19 16.92
CA ASP A 19 4.80 -1.88 15.87
C ASP A 19 3.45 -1.23 15.50
N PRO A 20 2.64 -0.67 16.44
CA PRO A 20 1.42 0.05 16.08
C PRO A 20 1.66 1.25 15.17
N VAL A 21 2.82 1.92 15.32
CA VAL A 21 3.21 3.06 14.48
C VAL A 21 3.64 2.56 13.10
N VAL A 22 4.45 1.49 13.05
CA VAL A 22 4.87 0.87 11.78
C VAL A 22 3.66 0.39 10.98
N ALA A 23 2.71 -0.29 11.63
CA ALA A 23 1.46 -0.72 11.00
C ALA A 23 0.62 0.47 10.50
N SER A 24 0.61 1.59 11.22
CA SER A 24 -0.06 2.82 10.77
C SER A 24 0.59 3.41 9.52
N VAL A 25 1.91 3.36 9.42
CA VAL A 25 2.66 3.79 8.22
C VAL A 25 2.38 2.85 7.05
N GLU A 26 2.43 1.54 7.27
CA GLU A 26 2.09 0.53 6.25
C GLU A 26 0.65 0.75 5.73
N ALA A 27 -0.31 1.00 6.63
CA ALA A 27 -1.70 1.30 6.29
C ALA A 27 -1.84 2.61 5.52
N LEU A 28 -1.12 3.67 5.90
CA LEU A 28 -1.12 4.94 5.19
C LEU A 28 -0.60 4.78 3.76
N VAL A 29 0.53 4.09 3.60
CA VAL A 29 1.11 3.82 2.27
C VAL A 29 0.16 2.98 1.43
N ALA A 30 -0.42 1.91 1.99
CA ALA A 30 -1.40 1.09 1.31
C ALA A 30 -2.63 1.91 0.87
N SER A 31 -3.13 2.81 1.73
CA SER A 31 -4.25 3.71 1.42
C SER A 31 -3.92 4.68 0.29
N VAL A 32 -2.73 5.29 0.30
CA VAL A 32 -2.27 6.19 -0.77
C VAL A 32 -2.14 5.43 -2.09
N VAL A 33 -1.49 4.27 -2.09
CA VAL A 33 -1.36 3.42 -3.29
C VAL A 33 -2.73 3.03 -3.82
N GLN A 34 -3.65 2.61 -2.96
CA GLN A 34 -5.01 2.26 -3.37
C GLN A 34 -5.73 3.45 -4.02
N THR A 35 -5.58 4.65 -3.44
CA THR A 35 -6.18 5.88 -3.95
C THR A 35 -5.61 6.26 -5.31
N GLU A 36 -4.29 6.21 -5.48
CA GLU A 36 -3.63 6.54 -6.74
C GLU A 36 -3.95 5.51 -7.83
N LEU A 37 -4.01 4.22 -7.50
CA LEU A 37 -4.44 3.20 -8.45
C LEU A 37 -5.91 3.38 -8.90
N ARG A 38 -6.79 3.82 -7.99
CA ARG A 38 -8.17 4.19 -8.36
C ARG A 38 -8.22 5.39 -9.29
N ARG A 39 -7.44 6.44 -8.98
CA ARG A 39 -7.35 7.65 -9.81
C ARG A 39 -6.79 7.36 -11.20
N ALA A 40 -5.79 6.48 -11.29
CA ALA A 40 -5.21 6.02 -12.55
C ALA A 40 -6.14 5.07 -13.32
N GLY A 41 -7.30 4.69 -12.77
CA GLY A 41 -8.22 3.72 -13.40
C GLY A 41 -7.71 2.28 -13.40
N VAL A 42 -6.58 2.01 -12.74
CA VAL A 42 -5.93 0.69 -12.62
C VAL A 42 -6.68 -0.17 -11.61
N LEU A 43 -7.24 0.43 -10.55
CA LEU A 43 -7.98 -0.28 -9.51
C LEU A 43 -9.43 0.20 -9.49
N HIS A 44 -10.37 -0.72 -9.71
CA HIS A 44 -11.80 -0.48 -9.52
C HIS A 44 -12.31 -1.32 -8.35
N VAL A 45 -13.14 -0.73 -7.48
CA VAL A 45 -13.72 -1.44 -6.34
C VAL A 45 -15.22 -1.20 -6.33
N GLU A 46 -15.98 -2.26 -6.63
CA GLU A 46 -17.45 -2.25 -6.67
C GLU A 46 -17.98 -3.31 -5.71
N ALA A 47 -18.75 -2.87 -4.70
CA ALA A 47 -19.58 -3.68 -3.80
C ALA A 47 -19.16 -5.17 -3.64
N GLY A 48 -17.97 -5.40 -3.10
CA GLY A 48 -17.44 -6.74 -2.79
C GLY A 48 -16.51 -7.34 -3.85
N SER A 49 -16.24 -6.63 -4.95
CA SER A 49 -15.30 -7.02 -5.99
C SER A 49 -14.19 -5.98 -6.17
N VAL A 50 -12.97 -6.46 -6.41
CA VAL A 50 -11.80 -5.64 -6.72
C VAL A 50 -11.30 -6.06 -8.10
N THR A 51 -11.34 -5.14 -9.06
CA THR A 51 -10.87 -5.36 -10.43
C THR A 51 -9.59 -4.56 -10.65
N ILE A 52 -8.52 -5.24 -11.05
CA ILE A 52 -7.26 -4.60 -11.42
C ILE A 52 -7.15 -4.65 -12.95
N ARG A 53 -7.16 -3.48 -13.60
CA ARG A 53 -6.86 -3.35 -15.03
C ARG A 53 -5.36 -3.26 -15.19
N ASP A 54 -4.74 -4.37 -15.61
CA ASP A 54 -3.32 -4.41 -15.99
C ASP A 54 -3.21 -4.00 -17.46
N GLU A 55 -3.20 -2.69 -17.73
CA GLU A 55 -2.83 -2.17 -19.05
C GLU A 55 -1.31 -2.24 -19.19
N ARG A 56 -0.78 -3.40 -19.60
CA ARG A 56 0.63 -3.46 -20.01
C ARG A 56 0.78 -3.04 -21.48
N PRO A 57 1.71 -2.14 -21.83
CA PRO A 57 2.28 -2.11 -23.16
C PRO A 57 3.09 -3.39 -23.46
#